data_AF-A0A2D4IKN8-F1
#
_entry.id   AF-A0A2D4IKN8-F1
#
_cell.length_a   1.000
_cell.length_b   1.000
_cell.length_c   1.000
_cell.angle_alpha   90.00
_cell.angle_beta   90.00
_cell.angle_gamma   90.00
#
_symmetry.space_group_name_H-M   'P 1'
#
loop_
_entity.id
_entity.type
_entity.pdbx_description
1 polymer ?
#
loop_
_entity_poly.entity_id
_entity_poly.type
_entity_poly.pdbx_seq_one_letter_code
_entity_poly.pdbx_strand_id
1 'polypeptide(L)'
;TIVTEKFDVAMKQEDLPQVERFFKIFPLLGLHDEGLSNFSRYLCKQVANKAEENLQLALQTDPTDRRYALLFADTLTLLFEGIARIVETHQPIVETYYGPGRLYALIKHLQAECDQQVEKVVEKFTQQRDYRRQFQHPRP
;
A
#
# COMPACT_ATOMS: atom_id res chain seq x y z
N THR A 1 -4.03 16.57 -19.61
CA THR A 1 -4.83 16.36 -20.85
C THR A 1 -6.21 15.82 -20.44
N ILE A 2 -7.18 15.72 -21.36
CA ILE A 2 -8.50 15.10 -21.06
C ILE A 2 -8.32 13.68 -20.49
N VAL A 3 -7.30 12.94 -20.94
CA VAL A 3 -6.98 11.60 -20.43
C VAL A 3 -6.55 11.66 -18.97
N THR A 4 -5.64 12.57 -18.60
CA THR A 4 -5.22 12.77 -17.19
C THR A 4 -6.42 13.10 -16.30
N GLU A 5 -7.29 14.01 -16.71
CA GLU A 5 -8.46 14.40 -15.91
C GLU A 5 -9.44 13.25 -15.69
N LYS A 6 -9.75 12.48 -16.74
CA LYS A 6 -10.65 11.33 -16.62
C LYS A 6 -10.01 10.19 -15.82
N PHE A 7 -8.70 10.01 -15.91
CA PHE A 7 -7.96 9.07 -15.07
C PHE A 7 -8.05 9.45 -13.60
N ASP A 8 -7.85 10.73 -13.27
CA ASP A 8 -7.97 11.24 -11.90
C ASP A 8 -9.37 11.03 -11.34
N VAL A 9 -10.41 11.23 -12.14
CA VAL A 9 -11.80 10.95 -11.74
C VAL A 9 -11.99 9.46 -11.47
N ALA A 10 -11.53 8.58 -12.36
CA ALA A 10 -11.63 7.13 -12.18
C ALA A 10 -10.90 6.66 -10.92
N MET A 11 -9.69 7.19 -10.65
CA MET A 11 -8.93 6.88 -9.44
C MET A 11 -9.66 7.34 -8.17
N LYS A 12 -10.28 8.52 -8.19
CA LYS A 12 -11.06 9.04 -7.05
C LYS A 12 -12.33 8.24 -6.78
N GLN A 13 -12.93 7.67 -7.82
CA GLN A 13 -14.12 6.81 -7.74
C GLN A 13 -13.76 5.34 -7.48
N GLU A 14 -12.48 5.00 -7.42
CA GLU A 14 -11.98 3.63 -7.27
C GLU A 14 -12.49 2.67 -8.36
N ASP A 15 -12.79 3.20 -9.55
CA ASP A 15 -13.25 2.44 -10.71
C ASP A 15 -12.04 1.81 -11.41
N LEU A 16 -11.58 0.66 -10.90
CA LEU A 16 -10.43 -0.07 -11.41
C LEU A 16 -10.53 -0.33 -12.94
N PRO A 17 -11.66 -0.79 -13.50
CA PRO A 17 -11.80 -0.94 -14.96
C PRO A 17 -11.50 0.34 -15.74
N GLN A 18 -12.01 1.50 -15.31
CA GLN A 18 -11.70 2.77 -15.98
C GLN A 18 -10.26 3.21 -15.76
N VAL A 19 -9.71 3.02 -14.55
CA VAL A 19 -8.29 3.28 -14.27
C VAL A 19 -7.43 2.48 -15.24
N GLU A 20 -7.58 1.16 -15.33
CA GLU A 20 -6.79 0.35 -16.26
C GLU A 20 -6.96 0.76 -17.72
N ARG A 21 -8.18 1.14 -18.13
CA ARG A 21 -8.44 1.58 -19.49
C ARG A 21 -7.66 2.84 -19.84
N PHE A 22 -7.69 3.86 -18.99
CA PHE A 22 -6.93 5.09 -19.22
C PHE A 22 -5.43 4.86 -19.05
N PHE A 23 -5.02 3.99 -18.11
CA PHE A 23 -3.63 3.58 -17.94
C PHE A 23 -3.04 3.02 -19.25
N LYS A 24 -3.80 2.23 -20.01
CA LYS A 24 -3.39 1.72 -21.32
C LYS A 24 -3.28 2.79 -22.41
N ILE A 25 -3.92 3.96 -22.25
CA ILE A 25 -3.95 5.04 -23.25
C ILE A 25 -2.73 5.97 -23.11
N PHE A 26 -2.26 6.25 -21.90
CA PHE A 26 -1.06 7.08 -21.67
C PHE A 26 0.14 6.74 -22.57
N PRO A 27 0.59 5.48 -22.70
CA PRO A 27 1.74 5.14 -23.55
C PRO A 27 1.47 5.42 -25.03
N LEU A 28 0.23 5.27 -25.50
CA LEU A 28 -0.18 5.60 -26.89
C LEU A 28 -0.08 7.11 -27.19
N LEU A 29 -0.07 7.94 -26.15
CA LEU A 29 0.11 9.39 -26.24
C LEU A 29 1.56 9.83 -25.98
N GLY A 30 2.50 8.89 -25.81
CA GLY A 30 3.87 9.18 -25.42
C GLY A 30 4.05 9.54 -23.93
N LEU A 31 2.98 9.45 -23.12
CA LEU A 31 2.94 9.88 -21.72
C LEU A 31 3.24 8.74 -20.74
N HIS A 32 4.25 7.91 -21.04
CA HIS A 32 4.58 6.70 -20.28
C HIS A 32 4.90 7.00 -18.81
N ASP A 33 5.75 7.99 -18.54
CA ASP A 33 6.19 8.26 -17.17
C ASP A 33 5.05 8.85 -16.31
N GLU A 34 4.21 9.68 -16.91
CA GLU A 34 3.03 10.26 -16.24
C GLU A 34 2.00 9.18 -15.90
N GLY A 35 1.65 8.33 -16.87
CA GLY A 35 0.70 7.23 -16.66
C GLY A 35 1.17 6.28 -15.57
N LEU A 36 2.46 5.91 -15.59
CA LEU A 36 3.05 5.03 -14.59
C LEU A 36 3.11 5.67 -13.21
N SER A 37 3.48 6.95 -13.12
CA SER A 37 3.50 7.68 -11.84
C SER A 37 2.11 7.77 -11.21
N ASN A 38 1.09 8.14 -12.00
CA ASN A 38 -0.27 8.28 -11.49
C ASN A 38 -0.86 6.92 -11.09
N PHE A 39 -0.63 5.86 -11.87
CA PHE A 39 -1.07 4.51 -11.53
C PHE A 39 -0.36 3.97 -10.29
N SER A 40 0.94 4.21 -10.16
CA SER A 40 1.70 3.86 -8.95
C SER A 40 1.12 4.54 -7.72
N ARG A 41 0.77 5.83 -7.81
CA ARG A 41 0.14 6.59 -6.71
C ARG A 41 -1.21 6.02 -6.31
N TYR A 42 -2.02 5.60 -7.28
CA TYR A 42 -3.30 4.94 -7.02
C TYR A 42 -3.13 3.62 -6.25
N LEU A 43 -2.18 2.78 -6.69
CA LEU A 43 -1.89 1.52 -6.01
C LEU A 43 -1.29 1.74 -4.61
N CYS A 44 -0.38 2.71 -4.44
CA CYS A 44 0.17 3.07 -3.13
C CYS A 44 -0.94 3.51 -2.16
N LYS A 45 -1.92 4.29 -2.64
CA LYS A 45 -3.09 4.68 -1.83
C LYS A 45 -3.90 3.45 -1.37
N GLN A 46 -4.08 2.45 -2.23
CA GLN A 46 -4.76 1.21 -1.82
C GLN A 46 -3.97 0.44 -0.76
N VAL A 47 -2.65 0.33 -0.94
CA VAL A 47 -1.76 -0.27 0.07
C VAL A 47 -1.88 0.47 1.40
N ALA A 48 -1.79 1.80 1.38
CA ALA A 48 -1.90 2.62 2.58
C ALA A 48 -3.23 2.41 3.31
N ASN A 49 -4.35 2.45 2.58
CA ASN A 49 -5.68 2.25 3.15
C ASN A 49 -5.80 0.86 3.79
N LYS A 50 -5.37 -0.19 3.09
CA LYS A 50 -5.46 -1.57 3.59
C LYS A 50 -4.53 -1.81 4.79
N ALA A 51 -3.33 -1.25 4.75
CA ALA A 51 -2.38 -1.32 5.87
C ALA A 51 -2.95 -0.66 7.12
N GLU A 52 -3.55 0.52 6.97
CA GLU A 52 -4.21 1.24 8.06
C GLU A 52 -5.38 0.43 8.64
N GLU A 53 -6.26 -0.11 7.80
CA GLU A 53 -7.36 -0.98 8.25
C GLU A 53 -6.84 -2.17 9.08
N ASN A 54 -5.82 -2.88 8.58
CA ASN A 54 -5.25 -4.04 9.25
C ASN A 54 -4.58 -3.65 10.58
N LEU A 55 -3.92 -2.49 10.64
CA LEU A 55 -3.31 -1.97 11.86
C LEU A 55 -4.39 -1.60 12.89
N GLN A 56 -5.48 -0.94 12.47
CA GLN A 56 -6.58 -0.61 13.38
C GLN A 56 -7.24 -1.85 13.96
N LEU A 57 -7.45 -2.89 13.15
CA LEU A 57 -7.96 -4.18 13.63
C LEU A 57 -7.01 -4.83 14.66
N ALA A 58 -5.70 -4.78 14.42
CA ALA A 58 -4.72 -5.28 15.37
C ALA A 58 -4.77 -4.52 16.70
N LEU A 59 -4.89 -3.19 16.66
CA LEU A 59 -4.96 -2.35 17.87
C LEU A 59 -6.25 -2.53 18.68
N GLN A 60 -7.34 -2.98 18.05
CA GLN A 60 -8.61 -3.28 18.73
C GLN A 60 -8.63 -4.66 19.39
N THR A 61 -7.61 -5.50 19.16
CA THR A 61 -7.57 -6.86 19.72
C THR A 61 -7.29 -6.84 21.22
N ASP A 62 -7.98 -7.69 21.98
CA ASP A 62 -7.87 -7.75 23.44
C ASP A 62 -6.43 -8.13 23.89
N PRO A 63 -5.81 -7.39 24.83
CA PRO A 63 -4.52 -7.70 25.44
C PRO A 63 -4.34 -9.12 26.00
N THR A 64 -5.44 -9.78 26.36
CA THR A 64 -5.50 -11.13 26.91
C THR A 64 -5.57 -12.22 25.83
N ASP A 65 -5.75 -11.83 24.56
CA ASP A 65 -5.73 -12.76 23.44
C ASP A 65 -4.35 -13.43 23.32
N ARG A 66 -4.34 -14.76 23.15
CA ARG A 66 -3.11 -15.55 23.02
C ARG A 66 -2.28 -15.13 21.79
N ARG A 67 -2.92 -14.62 20.74
CA ARG A 67 -2.26 -14.11 19.52
C ARG A 67 -1.76 -12.68 19.67
N TYR A 68 -2.04 -12.00 20.77
CA TYR A 68 -1.70 -10.60 20.96
C TYR A 68 -0.20 -10.31 20.75
N ALA A 69 0.67 -11.27 21.13
CA ALA A 69 2.11 -11.15 20.95
C ALA A 69 2.57 -11.16 19.48
N LEU A 70 1.74 -11.66 18.56
CA LEU A 70 2.04 -11.82 17.14
C LEU A 70 1.34 -10.79 16.25
N LEU A 71 0.38 -10.02 16.77
CA LEU A 71 -0.48 -9.14 15.98
C LEU A 71 0.28 -8.23 15.01
N PHE A 72 1.31 -7.54 15.47
CA PHE A 72 2.07 -6.63 14.61
C PHE A 72 2.88 -7.37 13.53
N ALA A 73 3.38 -8.58 13.82
CA ALA A 73 4.04 -9.41 12.83
C ALA A 73 3.05 -9.92 11.77
N ASP A 74 1.84 -10.29 12.20
CA ASP A 74 0.75 -10.66 11.30
C ASP A 74 0.33 -9.46 10.43
N THR A 75 0.23 -8.25 10.99
CA THR A 75 -0.05 -7.02 10.23
C THR A 75 1.01 -6.74 9.16
N LEU A 76 2.30 -6.91 9.49
CA LEU A 76 3.39 -6.77 8.50
C LEU A 76 3.32 -7.85 7.42
N THR A 77 2.99 -9.08 7.80
CA THR A 77 2.81 -10.19 6.84
C THR A 77 1.73 -9.86 5.83
N LEU A 78 0.56 -9.40 6.30
CA LEU A 78 -0.54 -8.97 5.44
C LEU A 78 -0.15 -7.81 4.50
N LEU A 79 0.67 -6.87 4.97
CA LEU A 79 1.20 -5.78 4.14
C LEU A 79 2.06 -6.33 2.98
N PHE A 80 3.03 -7.20 3.28
CA PHE A 80 3.93 -7.75 2.27
C PHE A 80 3.19 -8.63 1.26
N GLU A 81 2.27 -9.48 1.72
CA GLU A 81 1.41 -10.28 0.85
C GLU A 81 0.54 -9.41 -0.06
N GLY A 82 -0.03 -8.32 0.49
CA GLY A 82 -0.81 -7.37 -0.28
C GLY A 82 -0.01 -6.72 -1.42
N ILE A 83 1.21 -6.28 -1.12
CA ILE A 83 2.12 -5.69 -2.13
C ILE A 83 2.52 -6.73 -3.17
N ALA A 84 2.88 -7.95 -2.76
CA ALA A 84 3.23 -9.03 -3.69
C ALA A 84 2.06 -9.32 -4.65
N ARG A 85 0.83 -9.39 -4.13
CA ARG A 85 -0.38 -9.57 -4.94
C ARG A 85 -0.61 -8.42 -5.92
N ILE A 86 -0.39 -7.17 -5.51
CA ILE A 86 -0.49 -6.01 -6.42
C ILE A 86 0.51 -6.14 -7.57
N VAL A 87 1.76 -6.48 -7.27
CA VAL A 87 2.81 -6.68 -8.29
C VAL A 87 2.41 -7.79 -9.26
N GLU A 88 2.02 -8.96 -8.74
CA GLU A 88 1.60 -10.11 -9.55
C GLU A 88 0.41 -9.77 -10.46
N THR A 89 -0.58 -9.05 -9.92
CA THR A 89 -1.82 -8.71 -10.64
C THR A 89 -1.57 -7.71 -11.76
N HIS A 90 -0.68 -6.73 -11.54
CA HIS A 90 -0.49 -5.60 -12.45
C HIS A 90 0.77 -5.70 -13.31
N GLN A 91 1.64 -6.69 -13.09
CA GLN A 91 2.76 -6.96 -13.98
C GLN A 91 2.34 -7.09 -15.45
N PRO A 92 1.32 -7.90 -15.82
CA PRO A 92 0.97 -8.09 -17.22
C PRO A 92 0.58 -6.79 -17.93
N ILE A 93 -0.19 -5.92 -17.28
CA ILE A 93 -0.63 -4.65 -17.88
C ILE A 93 0.53 -3.66 -18.01
N VAL A 94 1.47 -3.62 -17.06
CA VAL A 94 2.64 -2.75 -17.14
C VAL A 94 3.57 -3.22 -18.25
N GLU A 95 3.95 -4.49 -18.28
CA GLU A 95 4.90 -5.01 -19.26
C GLU A 95 4.33 -4.99 -20.69
N THR A 96 3.03 -5.26 -20.85
CA THR A 96 2.38 -5.25 -22.17
C THR A 96 2.28 -3.85 -22.77
N TYR A 97 1.90 -2.83 -21.98
CA TYR A 97 1.57 -1.51 -22.51
C TYR A 97 2.68 -0.47 -22.34
N TYR A 98 3.55 -0.62 -21.34
CA TYR A 98 4.65 0.31 -21.06
C TYR A 98 6.02 -0.26 -21.45
N GLY A 99 6.10 -1.58 -21.60
CA GLY A 99 7.30 -2.27 -22.05
C GLY A 99 8.17 -2.85 -20.93
N PRO A 100 9.20 -3.64 -21.31
CA PRO A 100 10.06 -4.35 -20.36
C PRO A 100 10.82 -3.38 -19.45
N GLY A 101 11.01 -3.78 -18.20
CA GLY A 101 11.72 -2.98 -17.19
C GLY A 101 10.90 -1.86 -16.54
N ARG A 102 9.73 -1.52 -17.07
CA ARG A 102 8.85 -0.48 -16.47
C ARG A 102 8.21 -0.94 -15.16
N LEU A 103 8.08 -2.25 -14.94
CA LEU A 103 7.63 -2.81 -13.66
C LEU A 103 8.52 -2.36 -12.49
N TYR A 104 9.83 -2.21 -12.72
CA TYR A 104 10.76 -1.75 -11.67
C TYR A 104 10.41 -0.36 -11.13
N ALA A 105 9.93 0.54 -11.99
CA ALA A 105 9.50 1.87 -11.55
C ALA A 105 8.24 1.80 -10.67
N LEU A 106 7.27 0.94 -11.00
CA LEU A 106 6.13 0.67 -10.12
C LEU A 106 6.58 0.09 -8.78
N ILE A 107 7.46 -0.90 -8.78
CA ILE A 107 7.98 -1.54 -7.56
C ILE A 107 8.69 -0.53 -6.66
N LYS A 108 9.44 0.43 -7.22
CA LYS A 108 10.06 1.51 -6.42
C LYS A 108 9.05 2.33 -5.62
N HIS A 109 7.93 2.68 -6.25
CA HIS A 109 6.87 3.41 -5.56
C HIS A 109 6.21 2.55 -4.47
N LEU A 110 5.91 1.28 -4.78
CA LEU A 110 5.35 0.35 -3.81
C LEU A 110 6.29 0.08 -2.63
N GLN A 111 7.61 0.02 -2.86
CA GLN A 111 8.60 -0.15 -1.81
C GLN A 111 8.63 1.07 -0.88
N ALA A 112 8.62 2.29 -1.42
CA ALA A 112 8.59 3.50 -0.60
C ALA A 112 7.32 3.57 0.25
N GLU A 113 6.18 3.17 -0.30
CA GLU A 113 4.93 3.06 0.47
C GLU A 113 5.03 1.95 1.54
N CYS A 114 5.62 0.80 1.20
CA CYS A 114 5.88 -0.28 2.14
C CYS A 114 6.66 0.22 3.35
N ASP A 115 7.78 0.90 3.11
CA ASP A 115 8.65 1.43 4.16
C ASP A 115 7.88 2.37 5.11
N GLN A 116 7.04 3.26 4.56
CA GLN A 116 6.17 4.15 5.36
C GLN A 116 5.18 3.39 6.23
N GLN A 117 4.54 2.33 5.69
CA GLN A 117 3.56 1.56 6.46
C GLN A 117 4.23 0.66 7.51
N VAL A 118 5.40 0.09 7.19
CA VAL A 118 6.22 -0.67 8.16
C VAL A 118 6.61 0.22 9.34
N GLU A 119 7.08 1.44 9.07
CA GLU A 119 7.45 2.42 10.11
C GLU A 119 6.29 2.66 11.08
N LYS A 120 5.08 2.95 10.57
CA LYS A 120 3.88 3.14 11.41
C LYS A 120 3.56 1.93 12.28
N VAL A 121 3.61 0.72 11.73
CA VAL A 121 3.33 -0.51 12.46
C VAL A 121 4.35 -0.72 13.59
N VAL A 122 5.64 -0.49 13.31
CA VAL A 122 6.74 -0.61 14.28
C VAL A 122 6.65 0.46 15.37
N GLU A 123 6.29 1.69 15.02
CA GLU A 123 6.06 2.77 15.99
C GLU A 123 4.94 2.40 16.96
N LYS A 124 3.80 1.91 16.46
CA LYS A 124 2.68 1.48 17.30
C LYS A 124 3.03 0.31 18.20
N PHE A 125 3.77 -0.67 17.68
CA PHE A 125 4.29 -1.77 18.50
C PHE A 125 5.17 -1.28 19.65
N THR A 126 6.07 -0.34 19.37
CA THR A 126 7.00 0.21 20.36
C THR A 126 6.26 0.99 21.44
N GLN A 127 5.34 1.89 21.04
CA GLN A 127 4.47 2.65 21.95
C GLN A 127 3.71 1.71 22.90
N GLN A 128 3.06 0.68 22.35
CA GLN A 128 2.28 -0.27 23.14
C GLN A 128 3.12 -1.05 24.16
N ARG A 129 4.36 -1.41 23.79
CA ARG A 129 5.28 -2.13 24.69
C ARG A 129 5.82 -1.22 25.80
N ASP A 130 6.11 0.04 25.48
CA ASP A 130 6.57 1.02 26.46
C ASP A 130 5.47 1.41 27.45
N TYR A 131 4.22 1.56 27.00
CA TYR A 131 3.08 1.71 27.90
C TYR A 131 2.98 0.54 28.89
N ARG A 132 3.05 -0.70 28.40
CA ARG A 132 3.03 -1.88 29.29
C ARG A 132 4.14 -1.86 30.35
N ARG A 133 5.35 -1.44 29.98
CA ARG A 133 6.47 -1.30 30.93
C ARG A 133 6.19 -0.25 32.01
N GLN A 134 5.67 0.91 31.64
CA GLN A 134 5.38 2.01 32.59
C GLN A 134 4.27 1.63 33.59
N PHE A 135 3.22 0.93 33.16
CA PHE A 135 2.12 0.54 34.03
C PHE A 135 2.39 -0.72 34.86
N GLN A 136 3.36 -1.56 34.47
CA GLN A 136 3.81 -2.69 35.30
C GLN A 136 4.76 -2.28 36.42
N HIS A 137 5.40 -1.10 36.34
CA HIS A 137 6.24 -0.53 37.38
C HIS A 137 5.79 0.91 37.68
N PRO A 138 4.70 1.11 38.45
CA PRO A 138 4.33 2.44 38.90
C PRO A 138 5.52 3.01 39.67
N ARG A 139 6.12 4.10 39.16
CA ARG A 139 7.18 4.78 39.89
C ARG A 139 6.59 5.27 41.23
N PRO A 140 7.30 5.07 42.35
CA PRO A 140 6.83 5.49 43.67
C PRO A 140 6.65 7.02 43.75
#